data_AF-A0A4R1ZVI6-F1
#
_entry.id   AF-A0A4R1ZVI6-F1
#
_cell.length_a   1.000
_cell.length_b   1.000
_cell.length_c   1.000
_cell.angle_alpha   90.00
_cell.angle_beta   90.00
_cell.angle_gamma   90.00
#
_symmetry.space_group_name_H-M   'P 1'
#
loop_
_entity.id
_entity.type
_entity.pdbx_description
1 polymer ?
#
loop_
_entity_poly.entity_id
_entity_poly.type
_entity_poly.pdbx_seq_one_letter_code
_entity_poly.pdbx_strand_id
1 'polypeptide(L)' 'MFGITAVIAVSAVIVAYEWPGLRKQGSARAIVAFFTMLFIGLGIMICIFAGIEVPGPAEPLRILFEPMGKAIRGE' A
#
# COMPACT_ATOMS: atom_id res chain seq x y z
N MET A 1 -0.02 13.22 16.09
CA MET A 1 1.21 13.35 15.27
C MET A 1 2.22 12.23 15.50
N PHE A 2 2.41 11.73 16.73
CA PHE A 2 3.36 10.65 17.04
C PHE A 2 3.21 9.37 16.20
N GLY A 3 1.97 8.95 15.87
CA GLY A 3 1.73 7.78 15.03
C GLY A 3 2.29 7.93 13.61
N ILE A 4 2.08 9.09 12.98
CA ILE A 4 2.62 9.39 11.64
C ILE A 4 4.15 9.42 11.67
N THR A 5 4.74 10.05 12.69
CA THR A 5 6.19 10.09 12.86
C THR A 5 6.78 8.69 13.05
N ALA A 6 6.12 7.82 13.82
CA ALA A 6 6.54 6.44 14.01
C ALA A 6 6.48 5.64 12.71
N VAL A 7 5.40 5.79 11.93
CA VAL A 7 5.25 5.12 10.62
C VAL A 7 6.36 5.55 9.65
N ILE A 8 6.66 6.85 9.56
CA ILE A 8 7.75 7.36 8.72
C ILE A 8 9.11 6.81 9.19
N ALA A 9 9.35 6.79 10.50
CA ALA A 9 10.60 6.26 11.05
C ALA A 9 10.80 4.77 10.71
N VAL A 10 9.74 3.96 10.84
CA VAL A 10 9.78 2.53 10.47
C VAL A 10 10.02 2.37 8.96
N SER A 11 9.33 3.13 8.11
CA SER A 11 9.56 3.07 6.67
C SER A 11 10.99 3.46 6.28
N ALA A 12 11.60 4.44 6.95
CA ALA A 12 13.00 4.79 6.74
C ALA A 12 13.96 3.65 7.10
N VAL A 13 13.68 2.91 8.19
CA VAL A 13 14.46 1.73 8.58
C VAL A 13 14.33 0.61 7.55
N ILE A 14 13.11 0.34 7.06
CA ILE A 14 12.87 -0.66 6.00
C ILE A 14 13.69 -0.30 4.76
N VAL A 15 13.62 0.96 4.30
CA VAL A 15 14.43 1.41 3.15
C VAL A 15 15.92 1.22 3.42
N ALA A 16 16.43 1.62 4.58
CA ALA A 16 17.85 1.48 4.90
C ALA A 16 18.33 0.02 4.88
N TYR A 17 17.49 -0.91 5.31
CA TYR A 17 17.79 -2.34 5.34
C TYR A 17 17.71 -2.99 3.95
N GLU A 18 16.65 -2.71 3.20
CA GLU A 18 16.41 -3.32 1.89
C GLU A 18 17.25 -2.70 0.76
N TRP A 19 17.56 -1.39 0.85
CA TRP A 19 18.30 -0.64 -0.17
C TRP A 19 19.60 -1.31 -0.66
N PRO A 20 20.52 -1.80 0.20
CA PRO A 20 21.72 -2.49 -0.27
C PRO A 20 21.39 -3.79 -1.02
N GLY A 21 20.34 -4.51 -0.63
CA GLY A 21 19.89 -5.72 -1.32
C GLY A 21 19.34 -5.41 -2.71
N LEU A 22 18.47 -4.43 -2.81
CA LEU A 22 17.91 -3.96 -4.09
C LEU A 22 18.99 -3.40 -5.03
N ARG A 23 19.96 -2.66 -4.51
CA ARG A 23 21.07 -2.13 -5.30
C ARG A 23 21.98 -3.25 -5.82
N LYS A 24 22.24 -4.29 -5.03
CA LYS A 24 23.01 -5.48 -5.45
C LYS A 24 22.30 -6.29 -6.54
N GLN A 25 20.97 -6.33 -6.51
CA GLN A 25 20.18 -7.03 -7.53
C GLN A 25 20.22 -6.32 -8.90
N GLY A 26 20.43 -4.99 -8.92
CA GLY A 26 20.57 -4.20 -10.15
C GLY A 26 19.30 -4.10 -11.01
N SER A 27 18.17 -4.62 -10.53
CA SER A 27 16.90 -4.64 -11.27
C SER A 27 16.08 -3.39 -10.97
N ALA A 28 15.96 -2.50 -11.96
CA ALA A 28 15.10 -1.32 -11.84
C ALA A 28 13.62 -1.69 -11.59
N ARG A 29 13.16 -2.84 -12.11
CA ARG A 29 11.79 -3.33 -11.87
C ARG A 29 11.55 -3.69 -10.41
N ALA A 30 12.54 -4.30 -9.75
CA ALA A 30 12.46 -4.64 -8.34
C ALA A 30 12.45 -3.38 -7.46
N ILE A 31 13.26 -2.38 -7.83
CA ILE A 31 13.28 -1.08 -7.14
C ILE A 31 11.92 -0.39 -7.24
N VAL A 32 11.35 -0.31 -8.45
CA VAL A 32 10.02 0.27 -8.65
C VAL A 32 8.97 -0.49 -7.86
N ALA A 33 8.96 -1.83 -7.91
CA ALA A 33 7.99 -2.64 -7.18
C ALA A 33 8.08 -2.46 -5.65
N PHE A 34 9.31 -2.37 -5.11
CA PHE A 34 9.53 -2.13 -3.69
C PHE A 34 9.00 -0.77 -3.27
N PHE A 35 9.37 0.30 -3.99
CA PHE A 35 8.91 1.64 -3.64
C PHE A 35 7.40 1.81 -3.83
N THR A 36 6.79 1.23 -4.88
CA THR A 36 5.35 1.32 -5.06
C THR A 36 4.61 0.67 -3.90
N MET A 37 4.98 -0.55 -3.49
CA MET A 37 4.39 -1.20 -2.32
C MET A 37 4.61 -0.42 -1.04
N LEU A 38 5.83 0.10 -0.82
CA LEU A 38 6.17 0.88 0.36
C LEU A 38 5.32 2.16 0.45
N PHE A 39 5.21 2.92 -0.64
CA PHE A 39 4.42 4.16 -0.68
C PHE A 39 2.92 3.91 -0.52
N ILE A 40 2.39 2.83 -1.11
CA ILE A 40 0.99 2.44 -0.91
C ILE A 40 0.72 2.15 0.56
N GLY A 41 1.55 1.31 1.20
CA GLY A 41 1.41 0.98 2.62
C GLY A 41 1.58 2.20 3.53
N LEU A 42 2.55 3.07 3.22
CA LEU A 42 2.78 4.32 3.93
C LEU A 42 1.56 5.26 3.83
N GLY A 43 1.02 5.44 2.63
CA GLY A 43 -0.15 6.28 2.38
C GLY A 43 -1.38 5.79 3.15
N ILE A 44 -1.65 4.47 3.11
CA ILE A 44 -2.75 3.85 3.86
C ILE A 44 -2.59 4.11 5.37
N MET A 45 -1.39 3.86 5.92
CA MET A 45 -1.12 4.10 7.34
C MET A 45 -1.29 5.57 7.72
N ILE A 46 -0.84 6.51 6.90
CA ILE A 46 -1.03 7.94 7.14
C ILE A 46 -2.51 8.29 7.15
N CYS A 47 -3.30 7.80 6.20
CA CYS A 47 -4.75 8.04 6.16
C CYS A 47 -5.46 7.51 7.41
N ILE A 48 -5.11 6.30 7.85
CA ILE A 48 -5.64 5.70 9.09
C ILE A 48 -5.32 6.59 10.30
N PHE A 49 -4.07 7.03 10.44
CA PHE A 49 -3.67 7.90 11.56
C PHE A 49 -4.22 9.33 11.45
N ALA A 50 -4.60 9.78 10.26
CA ALA A 50 -5.28 11.04 10.03
C ALA A 50 -6.80 10.97 10.33
N GLY A 51 -7.32 9.79 10.66
CA GLY A 51 -8.76 9.56 10.89
C GLY A 51 -9.57 9.58 9.60
N ILE A 52 -8.92 9.43 8.44
CA ILE A 52 -9.60 9.27 7.15
C ILE A 52 -10.02 7.81 7.04
N GLU A 53 -11.31 7.58 6.81
CA GLU A 53 -11.83 6.25 6.52
C GLU A 53 -11.22 5.74 5.21
N VAL A 54 -10.29 4.80 5.34
CA VAL A 54 -9.75 4.07 4.19
C VAL A 54 -10.69 2.90 3.92
N PRO A 55 -11.28 2.80 2.72
CA PRO A 55 -12.13 1.66 2.36
C PRO A 55 -11.34 0.37 2.57
N GLY A 56 -12.00 -0.63 3.16
CA GLY A 56 -11.37 -1.91 3.44
C GLY A 56 -10.90 -2.58 2.15
N PRO A 57 -9.97 -3.55 2.20
CA PRO A 57 -9.45 -4.23 1.01
C PRO A 57 -10.56 -4.88 0.15
N ALA A 58 -11.72 -5.18 0.76
CA ALA A 58 -12.89 -5.72 0.08
C ALA A 58 -13.79 -4.67 -0.58
N GLU A 59 -13.76 -3.39 -0.18
CA GLU A 59 -14.63 -2.34 -0.75
C GLU A 59 -14.34 -2.10 -2.25
N PRO A 60 -13.08 -1.87 -2.66
CA PRO A 60 -12.76 -1.67 -4.08
C PRO A 60 -13.05 -2.93 -4.91
N LEU A 61 -12.83 -4.11 -4.33
CA LEU A 61 -13.19 -5.38 -4.96
C LEU A 61 -14.70 -5.50 -5.14
N ARG A 62 -15.51 -5.12 -4.14
CA ARG A 62 -16.96 -5.07 -4.28
C ARG A 62 -17.36 -4.10 -5.39
N ILE A 63 -16.85 -2.87 -5.41
CA ILE A 63 -17.16 -1.90 -6.45
C ILE A 63 -16.84 -2.45 -7.87
N LEU A 64 -15.72 -3.16 -8.01
CA LEU A 64 -15.30 -3.71 -9.29
C LEU A 64 -16.11 -4.95 -9.72
N PHE A 65 -16.40 -5.86 -8.78
CA PHE A 65 -16.98 -7.18 -9.07
C PHE A 65 -18.49 -7.29 -8.83
N GLU A 66 -19.08 -6.41 -8.02
CA GLU A 66 -20.53 -6.35 -7.79
C GLU A 66 -21.36 -6.14 -9.07
N PRO A 67 -20.99 -5.28 -10.05
CA PRO A 67 -21.74 -5.18 -11.30
C PRO A 67 -21.73 -6.49 -12.10
N MET A 68 -20.61 -7.22 -12.10
CA MET A 68 -20.54 -8.53 -12.74
C MET A 68 -21.35 -9.58 -11.97
N GLY A 69 -21.35 -9.53 -10.64
CA GLY A 69 -22.18 -10.39 -9.80
C GLY A 69 -23.67 -10.20 -10.02
N LYS A 70 -24.14 -8.95 -10.15
CA LYS A 70 -25.53 -8.60 -10.50
C LYS A 70 -25.92 -9.12 -11.88
N ALA A 71 -25.05 -8.90 -12.88
CA ALA A 71 -25.25 -9.42 -14.23
C ALA A 71 -25.36 -10.96 -14.29
N ILE A 72 -24.62 -11.68 -13.45
CA ILE A 72 -24.67 -13.16 -13.39
C ILE A 72 -25.88 -13.66 -12.58
N ARG A 73 -26.28 -12.95 -11.51
CA ARG A 73 -27.48 -13.28 -10.72
C ARG A 73 -28.79 -12.90 -11.41
N GLY A 74 -28.74 -12.06 -12.45
CA GLY A 74 -29.93 -11.57 -13.15
C GLY A 74 -30.71 -10.52 -12.36
N GLU A 75 -30.03 -9.77 -11.48
CA GLU A 75 -30.57 -8.61 -10.73
C GLU A 75 -30.26 -7.29 -11.44
#